data_AF-L7EYR1-F1
#
_entry.id   AF-L7EYR1-F1
#
_cell.length_a   1.000
_cell.length_b   1.000
_cell.length_c   1.000
_cell.angle_alpha   90.00
_cell.angle_beta   90.00
_cell.angle_gamma   90.00
#
_symmetry.space_group_name_H-M   'P 1'
#
loop_
_entity.id
_entity.type
_entity.pdbx_description
1 polymer ?
#
loop_
_entity_poly.entity_id
_entity_poly.type
_entity_poly.pdbx_seq_one_letter_code
_entity_poly.pdbx_strand_id
1 'polypeptide(L)'
;MTAHRRTARALTLGAATTAATSAYLAPALPYAALATLYVTAVLAWFARSYYRAHHRTLAEEAWEEAYVLGEQPAPLNPCCALADHSEGEAHGRRCTNLFHRFTSDLANEPWSST
;
A
#
# COMPACT_ATOMS: atom_id res chain seq x y z
N MET A 1 2.10 14.51 6.62
CA MET A 1 1.58 13.94 5.36
C MET A 1 2.57 12.90 4.86
N THR A 2 2.19 11.62 4.85
CA THR A 2 3.06 10.54 4.36
C THR A 2 3.39 10.75 2.88
N ALA A 3 4.60 10.38 2.45
CA ALA A 3 5.04 10.52 1.06
C ALA A 3 4.06 9.84 0.08
N HIS A 4 3.49 8.70 0.48
CA HIS A 4 2.49 7.94 -0.29
C HIS A 4 1.23 8.76 -0.64
N ARG A 5 0.76 9.66 0.23
CA ARG A 5 -0.43 10.47 -0.07
C ARG A 5 -0.13 11.55 -1.12
N ARG A 6 1.09 12.11 -1.10
CA ARG A 6 1.53 13.10 -2.10
C ARG A 6 1.68 12.46 -3.47
N THR A 7 2.31 11.28 -3.54
CA THR A 7 2.46 10.53 -4.79
C THR A 7 1.11 10.08 -5.33
N ALA A 8 0.21 9.57 -4.48
CA ALA A 8 -1.14 9.20 -4.90
C ALA A 8 -1.90 10.38 -5.51
N ARG A 9 -1.85 11.57 -4.90
CA ARG A 9 -2.47 12.78 -5.46
C ARG A 9 -1.87 13.21 -6.78
N ALA A 10 -0.54 13.19 -6.92
CA ALA A 10 0.12 13.52 -8.17
C ALA A 10 -0.30 12.57 -9.30
N LEU A 11 -0.38 11.26 -9.01
CA LEU A 11 -0.87 10.25 -9.95
C LEU A 11 -2.34 10.44 -10.31
N THR A 12 -3.20 10.81 -9.35
CA THR A 12 -4.62 11.11 -9.62
C THR A 12 -4.77 12.33 -10.52
N LEU A 13 -3.98 13.39 -10.27
CA LEU A 13 -3.97 14.57 -11.14
C LEU A 13 -3.50 14.23 -12.55
N GLY A 14 -2.43 13.45 -12.68
CA GLY A 14 -1.95 12.95 -13.97
C GLY A 14 -3.00 12.11 -14.70
N ALA A 15 -3.70 11.21 -13.99
CA ALA A 15 -4.77 10.42 -14.59
C ALA A 15 -5.92 11.31 -15.08
N ALA A 16 -6.29 12.35 -14.32
CA ALA A 16 -7.36 13.27 -14.72
C ALA A 16 -6.98 14.08 -15.97
N THR A 17 -5.74 14.54 -16.08
CA THR A 17 -5.28 15.28 -17.27
C THR A 17 -5.23 14.37 -18.50
N THR A 18 -4.69 13.16 -18.38
CA THR A 18 -4.63 12.22 -19.50
C THR A 18 -6.03 11.74 -19.93
N ALA A 19 -6.97 11.62 -19.00
CA ALA A 19 -8.37 11.32 -19.31
C ALA A 19 -9.01 12.43 -20.15
N ALA A 20 -8.79 13.70 -19.77
CA ALA A 20 -9.27 14.85 -20.52
C ALA A 20 -8.66 14.91 -21.92
N THR A 21 -7.34 14.62 -22.04
CA THR A 21 -6.66 14.52 -23.34
C THR A 21 -7.26 13.41 -24.21
N SER A 22 -7.54 12.24 -23.64
CA SER A 22 -8.18 11.14 -24.37
C SER A 22 -9.56 11.52 -24.90
N ALA A 23 -10.38 12.19 -24.10
CA ALA A 23 -11.71 12.64 -24.50
C ALA A 23 -11.65 13.66 -25.64
N TYR A 24 -10.67 14.57 -25.59
CA TYR A 24 -10.43 15.57 -26.64
C TYR A 24 -9.95 14.95 -27.96
N LEU A 25 -9.07 13.94 -27.89
CA LEU A 25 -8.50 13.28 -29.07
C LEU A 25 -9.46 12.27 -29.73
N ALA A 26 -10.44 11.74 -29.00
CA ALA A 26 -11.35 10.70 -29.47
C ALA A 26 -11.99 10.94 -30.86
N PRO A 27 -12.52 12.14 -31.19
CA PRO A 27 -13.16 12.38 -32.48
C PRO A 27 -12.18 12.50 -33.66
N ALA A 28 -10.93 12.91 -33.42
CA ALA A 28 -9.97 13.22 -34.49
C ALA A 28 -8.91 12.12 -34.68
N LEU A 29 -8.46 11.51 -33.58
CA LEU A 29 -7.35 10.56 -33.55
C LEU A 29 -7.68 9.40 -32.58
N PRO A 30 -8.56 8.47 -32.98
CA PRO A 30 -9.08 7.43 -32.08
C PRO A 30 -7.99 6.52 -31.52
N TYR A 31 -6.95 6.20 -32.31
CA TYR A 31 -5.82 5.41 -31.83
C TYR A 31 -4.95 6.14 -30.81
N ALA A 32 -4.79 7.46 -30.94
CA ALA A 32 -4.09 8.28 -29.94
C ALA A 32 -4.93 8.44 -28.65
N ALA A 33 -6.25 8.52 -28.79
CA ALA A 33 -7.16 8.48 -27.65
C ALA A 33 -7.05 7.15 -26.88
N LEU A 34 -7.00 6.00 -27.57
CA LEU A 34 -6.78 4.71 -26.91
C LEU A 34 -5.44 4.64 -26.14
N ALA A 35 -4.35 5.16 -26.73
CA ALA A 35 -3.05 5.19 -26.06
C ALA A 35 -3.08 6.05 -24.78
N THR A 36 -3.70 7.23 -24.82
CA THR A 36 -3.83 8.12 -23.66
C THR A 36 -4.80 7.57 -22.60
N LEU A 37 -5.84 6.84 -23.01
CA LEU A 37 -6.74 6.12 -22.10
C LEU A 37 -6.03 4.98 -21.39
N TYR A 38 -5.14 4.25 -22.07
CA TYR A 38 -4.29 3.25 -21.43
C TYR A 38 -3.39 3.86 -20.36
N VAL A 39 -2.70 4.97 -20.67
CA VAL A 39 -1.87 5.68 -19.68
C VAL A 39 -2.70 6.14 -18.48
N THR A 40 -3.90 6.65 -18.73
CA THR A 40 -4.86 7.03 -17.67
C THR A 40 -5.16 5.85 -16.73
N ALA A 41 -5.45 4.68 -17.30
CA ALA A 41 -5.75 3.48 -16.52
C ALA A 41 -4.56 3.05 -15.66
N VAL A 42 -3.34 3.09 -16.21
CA VAL A 42 -2.10 2.77 -15.49
C VAL A 42 -1.88 3.76 -14.33
N LEU A 43 -2.01 5.07 -14.57
CA LEU A 43 -1.86 6.08 -13.51
C LEU A 43 -2.91 5.92 -12.40
N ALA A 44 -4.16 5.67 -12.77
CA ALA A 44 -5.24 5.40 -11.82
C ALA A 44 -4.99 4.14 -11.00
N TRP A 45 -4.48 3.08 -11.62
CA TRP A 45 -4.08 1.84 -10.93
C TRP A 45 -3.01 2.12 -9.88
N PHE A 46 -1.93 2.81 -10.25
CA PHE A 46 -0.87 3.18 -9.30
C PHE A 46 -1.40 4.09 -8.18
N ALA A 47 -2.21 5.10 -8.50
CA ALA A 47 -2.80 5.96 -7.49
C ALA A 47 -3.59 5.15 -6.45
N ARG A 48 -4.41 4.19 -6.89
CA ARG A 48 -5.17 3.30 -6.01
C ARG A 48 -4.26 2.46 -5.11
N SER A 49 -3.18 1.91 -5.65
CA SER A 49 -2.20 1.14 -4.88
C SER A 49 -1.51 1.98 -3.80
N TYR A 50 -1.11 3.21 -4.10
CA TYR A 50 -0.54 4.13 -3.11
C TYR A 50 -1.54 4.57 -2.04
N TYR A 51 -2.81 4.78 -2.39
CA TYR A 51 -3.85 5.06 -1.40
C TYR A 51 -4.07 3.85 -0.47
N ARG A 52 -4.14 2.63 -1.01
CA ARG A 52 -4.24 1.41 -0.21
C ARG A 52 -3.07 1.28 0.76
N ALA A 53 -1.84 1.49 0.29
CA ALA A 53 -0.65 1.48 1.14
C ALA A 53 -0.74 2.54 2.25
N HIS A 54 -1.20 3.76 1.93
CA HIS A 54 -1.37 4.80 2.94
C HIS A 54 -2.42 4.44 4.00
N HIS A 55 -3.59 3.95 3.59
CA HIS A 55 -4.63 3.49 4.52
C HIS A 55 -4.14 2.33 5.39
N ARG A 56 -3.33 1.44 4.81
CA ARG A 56 -2.69 0.36 5.55
C ARG A 56 -1.76 0.91 6.64
N THR A 57 -0.91 1.89 6.32
CA THR A 57 -0.03 2.51 7.32
C THR A 57 -0.83 3.15 8.46
N LEU A 58 -1.93 3.84 8.15
CA LEU A 58 -2.77 4.44 9.19
C LEU A 58 -3.43 3.38 10.08
N ALA A 59 -3.85 2.25 9.50
CA ALA A 59 -4.43 1.14 10.27
C ALA A 59 -3.38 0.48 11.19
N GLU A 60 -2.13 0.33 10.72
CA GLU A 60 -1.03 -0.17 11.53
C GLU A 60 -0.69 0.78 12.69
N GLU A 61 -0.63 2.09 12.42
CA GLU A 61 -0.41 3.11 13.44
C GLU A 61 -1.51 3.10 14.51
N ALA A 62 -2.78 3.02 14.10
CA ALA A 62 -3.91 2.94 15.04
C ALA A 62 -3.92 1.64 15.86
N TRP A 63 -3.55 0.52 15.23
CA TRP A 63 -3.41 -0.77 15.94
C TRP A 63 -2.29 -0.71 16.98
N GLU A 64 -1.15 -0.11 16.63
CA GLU A 64 0.00 0.05 17.52
C GLU A 64 -0.31 0.99 18.69
N GLU A 65 -1.04 2.08 18.45
CA GLU A 65 -1.51 2.99 19.50
C GLU A 65 -2.41 2.26 20.51
N ALA A 66 -3.40 1.51 20.04
CA ALA A 66 -4.28 0.71 20.91
C ALA A 66 -3.50 -0.35 21.70
N TYR A 67 -2.54 -1.03 21.06
CA TYR A 67 -1.68 -2.01 21.73
C TYR A 67 -0.82 -1.39 22.85
N VAL A 68 -0.23 -0.21 22.60
CA VAL A 68 0.58 0.52 23.61
C VAL A 68 -0.27 0.97 24.80
N LEU A 69 -1.56 1.27 24.57
CA LEU A 69 -2.53 1.58 25.63
C LEU A 69 -2.97 0.34 26.44
N GLY A 70 -2.46 -0.84 26.10
CA GLY A 70 -2.77 -2.10 26.78
C GLY A 70 -4.05 -2.78 26.26
N GLU A 71 -4.64 -2.26 25.19
CA GLU A 71 -5.75 -2.94 24.52
C GLU A 71 -5.22 -4.16 23.73
N GLN A 72 -6.11 -5.12 23.44
CA GLN A 72 -5.81 -6.27 22.59
C GLN A 72 -6.60 -6.19 21.28
N PRO A 73 -6.27 -5.25 20.38
CA PRO A 73 -6.95 -5.11 19.10
C PRO A 73 -6.73 -6.35 18.23
N ALA A 74 -7.79 -6.77 17.53
CA ALA A 74 -7.72 -7.89 16.60
C ALA A 74 -6.65 -7.62 15.51
N PRO A 75 -5.92 -8.67 15.05
CA PRO A 75 -4.93 -8.50 14.00
C PRO A 75 -5.60 -8.04 12.70
N LEU A 76 -4.95 -7.11 11.99
CA LEU A 76 -5.37 -6.71 10.66
C LEU A 76 -5.20 -7.89 9.66
N ASN A 77 -5.93 -7.86 8.55
CA ASN A 77 -5.79 -8.82 7.44
C ASN A 77 -5.44 -8.08 6.13
N PRO A 78 -4.29 -8.36 5.51
CA PRO A 78 -3.17 -9.18 6.00
C PRO A 78 -2.55 -8.57 7.28
N CYS A 79 -1.90 -9.40 8.11
CA CYS A 79 -1.35 -8.95 9.40
C CYS A 79 -0.13 -8.02 9.26
N CYS A 80 0.56 -8.06 8.12
CA CYS A 80 1.57 -7.09 7.71
C CYS A 80 1.73 -7.10 6.19
N ALA A 81 2.33 -6.05 5.63
CA ALA A 81 2.62 -5.98 4.19
C ALA A 81 3.55 -7.10 3.70
N LEU A 82 4.41 -7.64 4.57
CA LEU A 82 5.35 -8.71 4.20
C LEU A 82 4.62 -10.04 3.92
N ALA A 83 3.47 -10.26 4.56
CA ALA A 83 2.65 -11.44 4.31
C ALA A 83 2.20 -11.52 2.84
N ASP A 84 1.82 -10.38 2.23
CA ASP A 84 1.43 -10.35 0.81
C ASP A 84 2.58 -10.69 -0.14
N HIS A 85 3.82 -10.38 0.24
CA HIS A 85 5.01 -10.66 -0.58
C HIS A 85 5.58 -12.06 -0.39
N SER A 86 5.08 -12.81 0.58
CA SER A 86 5.59 -14.12 0.99
C SER A 86 4.51 -15.19 1.06
N GLU A 87 3.34 -14.95 0.45
CA GLU A 87 2.17 -15.85 0.54
C GLU A 87 1.76 -16.19 1.99
N GLY A 88 2.07 -15.29 2.93
CA GLY A 88 1.80 -15.45 4.36
C GLY A 88 2.93 -16.11 5.17
N GLU A 89 4.04 -16.49 4.55
CA GLU A 89 5.15 -17.17 5.24
C GLU A 89 6.05 -16.23 6.06
N ALA A 90 6.20 -14.97 5.64
CA ALA A 90 7.10 -14.02 6.27
C ALA A 90 6.35 -12.91 7.03
N HIS A 91 6.78 -12.69 8.27
CA HIS A 91 6.26 -11.65 9.15
C HIS A 91 7.37 -10.67 9.53
N GLY A 92 7.02 -9.38 9.58
CA GLY A 92 7.96 -8.33 9.95
C GLY A 92 7.68 -7.73 11.32
N ARG A 93 8.54 -6.81 11.75
CA ARG A 93 8.39 -6.07 13.02
C ARG A 93 7.08 -5.29 13.15
N ARG A 94 6.38 -5.00 12.03
CA ARG A 94 5.06 -4.36 11.99
C ARG A 94 3.90 -5.36 11.91
N CYS A 95 4.13 -6.63 12.21
CA CYS A 95 3.08 -7.64 12.26
C CYS A 95 2.09 -7.34 13.39
N THR A 96 0.82 -7.18 13.03
CA THR A 96 -0.28 -6.98 14.00
C THR A 96 -0.78 -8.29 14.58
N ASN A 97 -0.26 -9.45 14.15
CA ASN A 97 -0.48 -10.72 14.82
C ASN A 97 0.65 -10.96 15.82
N LEU A 98 0.34 -10.86 17.11
CA LEU A 98 1.32 -10.94 18.19
C LEU A 98 2.10 -12.26 18.20
N PHE A 99 1.44 -13.39 17.95
CA PHE A 99 2.12 -14.69 17.90
C PHE A 99 3.24 -14.69 16.85
N HIS A 100 2.92 -14.28 15.62
CA HIS A 100 3.88 -14.21 14.54
C HIS A 100 4.92 -13.10 14.71
N ARG A 101 4.57 -12.00 15.37
CA ARG A 101 5.50 -10.93 15.71
C ARG A 101 6.59 -11.45 16.65
N PHE A 102 6.21 -12.09 17.76
CA PHE A 102 7.17 -12.62 18.74
C PHE A 102 8.06 -13.72 18.16
N THR A 103 7.51 -14.65 17.37
CA THR A 103 8.33 -15.70 16.73
C THR A 103 9.30 -15.13 15.71
N SER A 104 8.91 -14.08 14.97
CA SER A 104 9.80 -13.41 14.03
C SER A 104 10.96 -12.66 14.71
N ASP A 105 10.74 -12.09 15.89
CA ASP A 105 11.81 -11.41 16.64
C ASP A 105 12.82 -12.42 17.19
N LEU A 106 12.36 -13.54 17.76
CA LEU A 106 13.22 -14.63 18.23
C LEU A 106 14.06 -15.26 17.10
N ALA A 107 13.48 -15.43 15.91
CA ALA A 107 14.21 -15.96 14.76
C ALA A 107 15.28 -15.00 14.22
N ASN A 108 15.13 -13.69 14.49
CA ASN A 108 16.04 -12.63 14.04
C ASN A 108 17.07 -12.22 15.10
N GLU A 109 17.01 -12.76 16.32
CA GLU A 109 18.10 -12.59 17.29
C GLU A 109 19.33 -13.34 16.77
N PRO A 110 20.48 -12.66 16.54
CA PRO A 110 21.71 -13.37 16.27
C PRO A 110 22.01 -14.21 17.51
N TRP A 111 21.98 -15.54 17.36
CA TRP A 111 22.41 -16.49 18.38
C TRP A 111 23.68 -15.93 19.02
N SER A 112 23.57 -15.46 20.26
CA SER A 112 24.73 -15.01 21.02
C SER A 112 25.56 -16.26 21.25
N SER A 113 26.56 -16.46 20.38
CA SER A 113 27.58 -17.48 20.52
C SER A 113 28.23 -17.26 21.88
N THR A 114 27.86 -18.15 22.80
CA THR A 114 28.45 -18.29 24.14
C THR A 114 29.83 -18.90 24.04
#